data_AF-A0A7C1SHR9-F1
#
_entry.id   AF-A0A7C1SHR9-F1
#
_cell.length_a   1.000
_cell.length_b   1.000
_cell.length_c   1.000
_cell.angle_alpha   90.00
_cell.angle_beta   90.00
_cell.angle_gamma   90.00
#
_symmetry.space_group_name_H-M   'P 1'
#
loop_
_entity.id
_entity.type
_entity.pdbx_description
1 polymer ?
#
loop_
_entity_poly.entity_id
_entity_poly.type
_entity_poly.pdbx_seq_one_letter_code
_entity_poly.pdbx_strand_id
1 'polypeptide(L)'
;MAPYTTYAELLTDGSELWEATALSPDGRYIVGWGYNATSGFDEAFLLDTHLTGDVDGDGCIDDADLLAVLFAFGQSGSELPEDVKGDGVVDDADLLEVLFRFGRGCFRCTDIENTSITENLPLSRTGRRVSSAK
;
A
#
# COMPACT_ATOMS: atom_id res chain seq x y z
N MET A 1 9.29 4.60 16.51
CA MET A 1 9.55 3.27 15.95
C MET A 1 8.33 2.93 15.13
N ALA A 2 8.32 3.33 13.85
CA ALA A 2 7.15 3.15 12.99
C ALA A 2 7.05 1.66 12.59
N PRO A 3 5.86 1.05 12.57
CA PRO A 3 5.69 -0.32 12.15
C PRO A 3 5.92 -0.42 10.64
N TYR A 4 6.81 -1.31 10.20
CA TYR A 4 6.88 -1.66 8.79
C TYR A 4 5.52 -2.21 8.35
N THR A 5 4.98 -1.74 7.22
CA THR A 5 3.72 -2.26 6.68
C THR A 5 3.93 -3.70 6.24
N THR A 6 3.50 -4.64 7.07
CA THR A 6 3.53 -6.07 6.73
C THR A 6 2.22 -6.43 6.04
N TYR A 7 2.27 -6.74 4.74
CA TYR A 7 1.12 -7.23 3.97
C TYR A 7 0.67 -8.65 4.37
N ALA A 8 1.23 -9.20 5.45
CA ALA A 8 0.87 -10.49 6.01
C ALA A 8 -0.62 -10.59 6.35
N GLU A 9 -1.26 -9.47 6.74
CA GLU A 9 -2.70 -9.44 7.04
C GLU A 9 -3.59 -9.66 5.80
N LEU A 10 -3.05 -9.44 4.60
CA LEU A 10 -3.74 -9.68 3.33
C LEU A 10 -3.56 -11.12 2.82
N LEU A 11 -2.64 -11.89 3.43
CA LEU A 11 -2.40 -13.27 3.06
C LEU A 11 -3.34 -14.20 3.84
N THR A 12 -4.10 -15.01 3.11
CA THR A 12 -4.99 -16.03 3.68
C THR A 12 -4.42 -17.42 3.45
N ASP A 13 -4.83 -18.36 4.30
CA ASP A 13 -4.63 -19.81 4.14
C ASP A 13 -3.17 -20.30 4.01
N GLY A 14 -2.18 -19.50 4.42
CA GLY A 14 -0.76 -19.85 4.28
C GLY A 14 -0.15 -19.47 2.93
N SER A 15 -0.79 -18.57 2.20
CA SER A 15 -0.22 -17.98 0.99
C SER A 15 1.06 -17.20 1.30
N GLU A 16 1.99 -17.17 0.34
CA GLU A 16 3.30 -16.53 0.48
C GLU A 16 3.61 -15.62 -0.70
N LEU A 17 4.24 -14.48 -0.44
CA LEU A 17 4.79 -13.60 -1.48
C LEU A 17 6.31 -13.79 -1.50
N TRP A 18 6.88 -14.15 -2.65
CA TRP A 18 8.30 -14.49 -2.75
C TRP A 18 9.15 -13.37 -3.34
N GLU A 19 8.71 -12.78 -4.45
CA GLU A 19 9.48 -11.76 -5.16
C GLU A 19 8.56 -10.67 -5.69
N ALA A 20 8.86 -9.42 -5.36
CA ALA A 20 8.29 -8.25 -6.03
C ALA A 20 9.13 -7.94 -7.28
N THR A 21 8.49 -7.92 -8.43
CA THR A 21 9.13 -7.71 -9.74
C THR A 21 9.00 -6.27 -10.25
N ALA A 22 7.97 -5.52 -9.81
CA ALA A 22 7.84 -4.09 -10.09
C ALA A 22 7.02 -3.36 -9.03
N LEU A 23 7.18 -2.04 -9.02
CA LEU A 23 6.48 -1.07 -8.19
C LEU A 23 5.96 0.07 -9.09
N SER A 24 4.76 0.58 -8.85
CA SER A 24 4.29 1.80 -9.51
C SER A 24 5.06 3.04 -9.03
N PRO A 25 5.16 4.13 -9.82
CA PRO A 25 5.91 5.32 -9.43
C PRO A 25 5.47 5.97 -8.11
N ASP A 26 4.18 5.87 -7.78
CA ASP A 26 3.55 6.33 -6.53
C ASP A 26 3.69 5.32 -5.38
N GLY A 27 4.24 4.13 -5.61
CA GLY A 27 4.36 3.08 -4.61
C GLY A 27 3.06 2.32 -4.29
N ARG A 28 1.94 2.66 -4.94
CA ARG A 28 0.62 2.07 -4.69
C ARG A 28 0.52 0.60 -5.10
N TYR A 29 1.12 0.22 -6.22
CA TYR A 29 1.02 -1.12 -6.76
C TYR A 29 2.35 -1.84 -6.66
N ILE A 30 2.34 -3.00 -6.02
CA ILE A 30 3.45 -3.95 -6.02
C ILE A 30 3.00 -5.19 -6.79
N VAL A 31 3.78 -5.61 -7.79
CA VAL A 31 3.49 -6.83 -8.55
C VAL A 31 4.62 -7.83 -8.42
N GLY A 32 4.31 -9.12 -8.51
CA GLY A 32 5.29 -10.16 -8.23
C GLY A 32 4.74 -11.56 -8.41
N TRP A 33 5.45 -12.53 -7.84
CA TRP A 33 5.06 -13.94 -7.82
C TRP A 33 5.11 -14.51 -6.41
N GLY A 34 4.21 -15.44 -6.13
CA GLY A 34 4.09 -16.09 -4.84
C GLY A 34 3.33 -17.40 -4.93
N TYR A 35 3.14 -18.04 -3.78
CA TYR A 35 2.34 -19.25 -3.65
C TYR A 35 0.95 -18.89 -3.12
N ASN A 36 -0.09 -19.28 -3.85
CA ASN A 36 -1.47 -19.15 -3.40
C ASN A 36 -1.92 -20.48 -2.78
N ALA A 37 -2.13 -20.49 -1.47
CA ALA A 37 -2.50 -21.72 -0.77
C ALA A 37 -3.95 -22.15 -1.01
N THR A 38 -4.82 -21.23 -1.41
CA THR A 38 -6.21 -21.53 -1.78
C THR A 38 -6.27 -22.30 -3.10
N SER A 39 -5.44 -21.96 -4.08
CA SER A 39 -5.38 -22.65 -5.38
C SER A 39 -4.35 -23.79 -5.42
N GLY A 40 -3.30 -23.70 -4.59
CA GLY A 40 -2.19 -24.65 -4.54
C GLY A 40 -1.14 -24.44 -5.63
N PHE A 41 -1.12 -23.28 -6.30
CA PHE A 41 -0.21 -22.98 -7.40
C PHE A 41 0.64 -21.73 -7.15
N ASP A 42 1.74 -21.65 -7.89
CA ASP A 42 2.54 -20.43 -8.02
C ASP A 42 1.81 -19.47 -8.96
N GLU A 43 1.52 -18.27 -8.46
CA GLU A 43 0.69 -17.28 -9.15
C GLU A 43 1.31 -15.89 -9.09
N ALA A 44 0.97 -15.08 -10.10
CA ALA A 44 1.30 -13.67 -10.07
C ALA A 44 0.37 -12.96 -9.08
N PHE A 45 0.92 -12.03 -8.30
CA PHE A 45 0.13 -11.16 -7.45
C PHE A 45 0.20 -9.71 -7.92
N LEU A 46 -0.87 -8.98 -7.66
CA LEU A 46 -0.93 -7.53 -7.67
C LEU A 46 -1.45 -7.10 -6.31
N LEU A 47 -0.65 -6.34 -5.60
CA LEU A 47 -0.98 -5.78 -4.31
C LEU A 47 -1.29 -4.30 -4.50
N ASP A 48 -2.52 -3.91 -4.16
CA ASP A 48 -2.93 -2.51 -4.02
C ASP A 48 -2.70 -2.09 -2.57
N THR A 49 -1.79 -1.15 -2.37
CA THR A 49 -1.40 -0.62 -1.05
C THR A 49 -2.22 0.60 -0.67
N HIS A 50 -3.24 0.97 -1.45
CA HIS A 50 -4.11 2.09 -1.19
C HIS A 50 -4.66 2.08 0.24
N LEU A 51 -4.63 3.26 0.85
CA LEU A 51 -5.09 3.45 2.21
C LEU A 51 -6.46 4.12 2.14
N THR A 52 -7.48 3.45 2.66
CA THR A 52 -8.79 4.08 2.86
C THR A 52 -8.59 5.36 3.68
N GLY A 53 -8.99 6.51 3.14
CA GLY A 53 -8.81 7.82 3.75
C GLY A 53 -7.60 8.63 3.26
N ASP A 54 -6.73 8.05 2.43
CA ASP A 54 -5.74 8.76 1.60
C ASP A 54 -6.44 9.20 0.31
N VAL A 55 -7.08 10.36 0.36
CA VAL A 55 -7.99 10.84 -0.69
C VAL A 55 -7.23 11.62 -1.76
N ASP A 56 -6.05 12.16 -1.45
CA ASP A 56 -5.19 12.84 -2.43
C ASP A 56 -4.16 11.89 -3.10
N GLY A 57 -3.99 10.69 -2.56
CA GLY A 57 -3.21 9.59 -3.14
C GLY A 57 -1.71 9.75 -2.93
N ASP A 58 -1.26 10.55 -1.96
CA ASP A 58 0.16 10.76 -1.69
C ASP A 58 0.81 9.64 -0.84
N GLY A 59 -0.01 8.68 -0.40
CA GLY A 59 0.38 7.55 0.41
C GLY A 59 0.35 7.83 1.90
N CYS A 60 0.02 9.03 2.35
CA CYS A 60 -0.19 9.41 3.75
C CYS A 60 -1.69 9.55 4.02
N ILE A 61 -2.10 9.36 5.28
CA ILE A 61 -3.41 9.84 5.75
C ILE A 61 -3.14 10.98 6.73
N ASP A 62 -3.30 12.21 6.31
CA ASP A 62 -3.01 13.39 7.13
C ASP A 62 -4.05 14.52 6.99
N ASP A 63 -3.66 15.75 7.35
CA ASP A 63 -4.56 16.88 7.32
C ASP A 63 -4.86 17.37 5.90
N ALA A 64 -4.02 17.06 4.90
CA ALA A 64 -4.33 17.30 3.50
C ALA A 64 -5.58 16.50 3.07
N ASP A 65 -5.64 15.22 3.44
CA ASP A 65 -6.80 14.36 3.17
C ASP A 65 -8.05 14.85 3.87
N LEU A 66 -7.92 15.22 5.14
CA LEU A 66 -9.01 15.76 5.94
C LEU A 66 -9.57 17.03 5.31
N LEU A 67 -8.70 17.93 4.84
CA LEU A 67 -9.09 19.18 4.20
C LEU A 67 -9.72 18.94 2.83
N ALA A 68 -9.25 17.95 2.07
CA ALA A 68 -9.87 17.57 0.80
C ALA A 68 -11.34 17.15 1.02
N VAL A 69 -11.61 16.28 1.99
CA VAL A 69 -12.99 15.89 2.36
C VAL A 69 -13.83 17.11 2.78
N LEU A 70 -13.27 18.01 3.60
CA LEU A 70 -13.98 19.23 4.01
C LEU A 70 -14.30 20.18 2.85
N PHE A 71 -13.44 20.27 1.83
CA PHE A 71 -13.72 21.09 0.64
C PHE A 71 -14.75 20.45 -0.29
N ALA A 72 -14.86 19.13 -0.28
CA ALA A 72 -15.86 18.39 -1.05
C ALA A 72 -17.19 18.17 -0.30
N PHE A 73 -17.30 18.62 0.96
CA PHE A 73 -18.44 18.34 1.82
C PHE A 73 -19.79 18.73 1.19
N GLY A 74 -20.73 17.78 1.17
CA GLY A 74 -22.05 17.91 0.56
C GLY A 74 -22.10 17.65 -0.95
N GLN A 75 -20.96 17.33 -1.60
CA GLN A 75 -20.97 16.81 -2.95
C GLN A 75 -21.60 15.42 -2.98
N SER A 76 -22.19 15.06 -4.12
CA SER A 76 -22.85 13.79 -4.33
C SER A 76 -22.61 13.28 -5.74
N GLY A 77 -22.49 11.98 -5.92
CA GLY A 77 -22.27 11.39 -7.23
C GLY A 77 -21.48 10.10 -7.15
N SER A 78 -20.73 9.82 -8.21
CA SER A 78 -19.77 8.72 -8.30
C SER A 78 -18.39 9.29 -8.55
N GLU A 79 -17.35 8.51 -8.24
CA GLU A 79 -15.95 8.89 -8.48
C GLU A 79 -15.50 10.12 -7.68
N LEU A 80 -15.99 10.24 -6.44
CA LEU A 80 -15.52 11.22 -5.45
C LEU A 80 -14.50 10.53 -4.53
N PRO A 81 -13.19 10.81 -4.64
CA PRO A 81 -12.20 10.29 -3.69
C PRO A 81 -12.54 10.62 -2.23
N GLU A 82 -13.23 11.75 -2.03
CA GLU A 82 -13.66 12.24 -0.72
C GLU A 82 -14.89 11.50 -0.15
N ASP A 83 -15.62 10.72 -0.96
CA ASP A 83 -16.67 9.79 -0.50
C ASP A 83 -16.02 8.47 -0.07
N VAL A 84 -15.31 8.52 1.07
CA VAL A 84 -14.44 7.46 1.58
C VAL A 84 -15.22 6.19 1.91
N LYS A 85 -16.46 6.31 2.40
CA LYS A 85 -17.33 5.15 2.68
C LYS A 85 -18.07 4.66 1.42
N GLY A 86 -18.10 5.45 0.36
CA GLY A 86 -18.67 5.10 -0.94
C GLY A 86 -20.21 5.03 -0.94
N ASP A 87 -20.89 5.89 -0.18
CA ASP A 87 -22.36 5.90 -0.12
C ASP A 87 -23.03 6.95 -1.02
N GLY A 88 -22.22 7.67 -1.81
CA GLY A 88 -22.65 8.58 -2.85
C GLY A 88 -22.77 10.03 -2.39
N VAL A 89 -22.42 10.34 -1.13
CA VAL A 89 -22.42 11.70 -0.58
C VAL A 89 -21.20 11.89 0.32
N VAL A 90 -20.48 12.98 0.11
CA VAL A 90 -19.39 13.40 1.00
C VAL A 90 -19.98 14.06 2.24
N ASP A 91 -19.92 13.41 3.39
CA ASP A 91 -20.43 13.92 4.66
C ASP A 91 -19.47 13.69 5.85
N ASP A 92 -19.99 13.86 7.07
CA ASP A 92 -19.20 13.74 8.28
C ASP A 92 -18.77 12.29 8.56
N ALA A 93 -19.45 11.29 7.99
CA ALA A 93 -19.00 9.91 8.09
C ALA A 93 -17.71 9.68 7.29
N ASP A 94 -17.54 10.32 6.13
CA ASP A 94 -16.28 10.25 5.36
C ASP A 94 -15.15 10.95 6.10
N LEU A 95 -15.46 12.11 6.69
CA LEU A 95 -14.52 12.84 7.54
C LEU A 95 -14.04 11.99 8.72
N LEU A 96 -14.97 11.27 9.38
CA LEU A 96 -14.64 10.39 10.48
C LEU A 96 -13.79 9.18 10.02
N GLU A 97 -14.01 8.68 8.81
CA GLU A 97 -13.22 7.58 8.25
C GLU A 97 -11.75 7.98 8.07
N VAL A 98 -11.48 9.19 7.55
CA VAL A 98 -10.12 9.76 7.50
C VAL A 98 -9.54 9.89 8.91
N LEU A 99 -10.29 10.46 9.85
CA LEU A 99 -9.82 10.67 11.23
C LEU A 99 -9.49 9.37 11.97
N PHE A 100 -10.25 8.29 11.78
CA PHE A 100 -9.95 7.00 12.40
C PHE A 100 -8.66 6.35 11.88
N ARG A 101 -8.13 6.86 10.77
CA ARG A 101 -6.96 6.32 10.06
C ARG A 101 -5.81 7.32 9.98
N PHE A 102 -5.97 8.49 10.58
CA PHE A 102 -4.99 9.58 10.59
C PHE A 102 -3.59 9.10 11.04
N GLY A 103 -2.56 9.55 10.33
CA GLY A 103 -1.15 9.23 10.53
C GLY A 103 -0.69 7.88 9.98
N ARG A 104 -1.50 7.18 9.18
CA ARG A 104 -1.08 5.97 8.46
C ARG A 104 -0.34 6.33 7.17
N GLY A 105 0.44 5.40 6.65
CA GLY A 105 0.95 5.48 5.28
C GLY A 105 2.19 6.32 5.03
N CYS A 106 2.58 7.21 5.95
CA CYS A 106 3.68 8.18 5.82
C CYS A 106 5.12 7.61 5.70
N PHE A 107 5.30 6.53 4.93
CA PHE A 107 6.56 5.86 4.68
C PHE A 107 7.11 6.30 3.34
N ARG A 108 8.14 7.15 3.36
CA ARG A 108 8.91 7.41 2.14
C ARG A 108 10.00 6.37 2.01
N CYS A 109 10.12 5.77 0.82
CA CYS A 109 11.25 4.89 0.48
C CYS A 109 12.62 5.56 0.65
N THR A 110 12.68 6.90 0.74
CA THR A 110 13.91 7.65 1.05
C THR A 110 14.39 7.47 2.48
N ASP A 111 13.54 7.00 3.41
CA ASP A 111 13.90 6.75 4.81
C ASP A 111 14.53 5.36 5.00
N ILE A 112 14.57 4.54 3.95
CA ILE A 112 15.46 3.37 3.88
C ILE A 112 16.84 3.91 3.51
N GLU A 113 17.56 4.47 4.50
CA GLU A 113 19.01 4.44 4.40
C GLU A 113 19.40 3.00 4.13
N ASN A 114 20.23 2.82 3.11
CA ASN A 114 20.69 1.60 2.47
C ASN A 114 21.41 0.64 3.45
N THR A 115 20.76 0.33 4.56
CA THR A 115 21.27 -0.44 5.68
C THR A 115 20.98 -1.88 5.37
N SER A 116 21.76 -2.40 4.41
CA SER A 116 22.17 -3.79 4.33
C SER A 116 21.13 -4.81 4.82
N ILE A 117 20.18 -5.16 3.96
CA ILE A 117 19.39 -6.41 4.05
C ILE A 117 20.27 -7.68 3.86
N THR A 118 21.57 -7.60 4.13
CA THR A 118 22.57 -8.65 3.86
C THR A 118 23.17 -9.29 5.10
N GLU A 119 22.55 -9.19 6.28
CA GLU A 119 23.02 -9.97 7.44
C GLU A 119 22.02 -11.05 7.86
N ASN A 120 22.37 -12.29 7.48
CA ASN A 120 22.05 -13.54 8.16
C ASN A 120 20.77 -14.32 7.77
N LEU A 121 20.64 -14.69 6.50
CA LEU A 121 20.04 -15.98 6.14
C LEU A 121 21.05 -16.81 5.32
N PRO A 122 21.28 -18.10 5.64
CA PRO A 122 22.22 -18.93 4.90
C PRO A 122 21.71 -19.10 3.46
N LEU A 123 22.52 -18.64 2.51
CA LEU A 123 22.29 -18.69 1.07
C LEU A 123 21.94 -20.11 0.59
N SER A 124 20.68 -20.35 0.22
CA SER A 124 20.39 -21.29 -0.86
C SER A 124 20.21 -20.47 -2.15
N ARG A 125 21.14 -20.68 -3.06
CA ARG A 125 21.34 -19.94 -4.30
C ARG A 125 20.22 -20.22 -5.31
N THR A 126 19.56 -19.18 -5.81
CA THR A 126 19.25 -18.95 -7.24
C THR A 126 18.60 -17.57 -7.45
N GLY A 127 19.10 -16.76 -8.40
CA GLY A 127 18.48 -15.48 -8.82
C GLY A 127 19.39 -14.24 -8.68
N ARG A 128 20.57 -14.23 -9.33
CA ARG A 128 20.98 -13.35 -10.46
C ARG A 128 21.00 -11.83 -10.20
N ARG A 129 22.23 -11.29 -10.29
CA ARG A 129 22.62 -9.87 -10.20
C ARG A 129 21.89 -8.99 -11.23
N VAL A 130 21.42 -7.83 -10.78
CA VAL A 130 21.27 -6.63 -11.64
C VAL A 130 22.55 -5.81 -11.55
N SER A 131 23.36 -5.85 -12.60
CA SER A 131 24.44 -4.90 -12.82
C SER A 131 23.96 -3.82 -13.77
N SER A 132 23.99 -2.57 -13.30
CA SER A 132 23.75 -1.36 -14.09
C SER A 132 24.74 -1.27 -15.26
N ALA A 133 24.22 -1.00 -16.47
CA ALA A 133 25.02 -0.60 -17.61
C ALA A 133 25.03 0.92 -17.69
N LYS A 134 26.23 1.43 -17.96
CA LYS A 134 26.70 2.82 -17.95
C LYS A 134 25.95 3.74 -18.91
#